data_AF-A0A2E6W8D4-F1
#
_entry.id   AF-A0A2E6W8D4-F1
#
_cell.length_a   1.000
_cell.length_b   1.000
_cell.length_c   1.000
_cell.angle_alpha   90.00
_cell.angle_beta   90.00
_cell.angle_gamma   90.00
#
_symmetry.space_group_name_H-M   'P 1'
#
loop_
_entity.id
_entity.type
_entity.pdbx_description
1 polymer ?
#
loop_
_entity_poly.entity_id
_entity_poly.type
_entity_poly.pdbx_seq_one_letter_code
_entity_poly.pdbx_strand_id
1 'polypeptide(L)'
;MNTIKAISFLHKGERVVVKANSSGRFRVPVTNIIEGRMKTNFKMLKAREVIEHAIIKSCDPTLYLDKGERLRVYQDGDPSYLPAQVEGVLEKHDSKIKFSSLKKIKKSKIFSQDAPGDSPYSGSGSGIGWFDIFDGIDDYYD
;
A
#
# COMPACT_ATOMS: atom_id res chain seq x y z
N MET A 1 -0.99 21.25 -9.63
CA MET A 1 -2.26 20.47 -9.74
C MET A 1 -2.12 19.35 -8.73
N ASN A 2 -2.91 19.30 -7.66
CA ASN A 2 -2.52 18.56 -6.45
C ASN A 2 -2.46 17.05 -6.71
N THR A 3 -1.27 16.46 -6.56
CA THR A 3 -0.99 15.02 -6.69
C THR A 3 -0.53 14.52 -5.33
N ILE A 4 -0.99 13.34 -4.89
CA ILE A 4 -0.64 12.77 -3.59
C ILE A 4 0.73 12.09 -3.72
N LYS A 5 1.72 12.58 -2.97
CA LYS A 5 3.07 11.99 -2.92
C LYS A 5 3.17 10.86 -1.90
N ALA A 6 2.51 11.01 -0.77
CA ALA A 6 2.54 10.03 0.30
C ALA A 6 1.29 10.10 1.16
N ILE A 7 0.99 9.01 1.87
CA ILE A 7 -0.07 8.92 2.86
C ILE A 7 0.58 8.45 4.16
N SER A 8 0.38 9.16 5.27
CA SER A 8 0.82 8.69 6.59
C SER A 8 -0.36 8.33 7.46
N PHE A 9 -0.19 7.36 8.36
CA PHE A 9 -1.16 7.01 9.38
C PHE A 9 -0.44 6.62 10.68
N LEU A 10 -1.09 6.83 11.82
CA LEU A 10 -0.61 6.51 13.15
C LEU A 10 -0.97 5.07 13.51
N HIS A 11 0.02 4.17 13.54
CA HIS A 11 -0.16 2.78 13.93
C HIS A 11 0.74 2.46 15.13
N LYS A 12 0.16 1.96 16.22
CA LYS A 12 0.88 1.56 17.46
C LYS A 12 1.82 2.66 18.02
N GLY A 13 1.43 3.92 17.91
CA GLY A 13 2.21 5.07 18.41
C GLY A 13 3.24 5.61 17.42
N GLU A 14 3.43 4.95 16.27
CA GLU A 14 4.36 5.39 15.23
C GLU A 14 3.62 5.85 13.98
N ARG A 15 4.15 6.88 13.32
CA ARG A 15 3.60 7.37 12.05
C ARG A 15 4.24 6.62 10.89
N VAL A 16 3.49 5.70 10.30
CA VAL A 16 3.91 4.96 9.11
C VAL A 16 3.62 5.82 7.89
N VAL A 17 4.58 5.94 6.97
CA VAL A 17 4.45 6.74 5.73
C VAL A 17 4.53 5.81 4.52
N VAL A 18 3.49 5.83 3.69
CA VAL A 18 3.40 5.07 2.45
C VAL A 18 3.57 6.02 1.28
N LYS A 19 4.66 5.88 0.53
CA LYS A 19 4.93 6.69 -0.66
C LYS A 19 4.14 6.16 -1.86
N ALA A 20 3.72 7.08 -2.73
CA ALA A 20 3.15 6.74 -4.02
C ALA A 20 4.26 6.27 -4.97
N ASN A 21 3.98 5.24 -5.76
CA ASN A 21 4.85 4.80 -6.86
C ASN A 21 4.71 5.77 -8.06
N SER A 22 5.55 5.63 -9.08
CA SER A 22 5.50 6.37 -10.36
C SER A 22 4.13 6.35 -11.04
N SER A 23 3.36 5.29 -10.81
CA SER A 23 1.98 5.13 -11.31
C SER A 23 0.91 5.79 -10.44
N GLY A 24 1.28 6.47 -9.35
CA GLY A 24 0.34 7.05 -8.38
C GLY A 24 -0.40 6.01 -7.52
N ARG A 25 0.16 4.81 -7.33
CA ARG A 25 -0.42 3.76 -6.47
C ARG A 25 0.41 3.56 -5.21
N PHE A 26 -0.22 3.06 -4.16
CA PHE A 26 0.39 2.84 -2.86
C PHE A 26 0.51 1.34 -2.59
N ARG A 27 1.71 0.90 -2.23
CA ARG A 27 1.96 -0.49 -1.84
C ARG A 27 1.54 -0.66 -0.39
N VAL A 28 0.52 -1.47 -0.14
CA VAL A 28 -0.01 -1.73 1.21
C VAL A 28 -0.04 -3.25 1.47
N PRO A 29 0.43 -3.72 2.64
CA PRO A 29 0.27 -5.11 3.03
C PRO A 29 -1.20 -5.38 3.37
N VAL A 30 -1.80 -6.34 2.68
CA VAL A 30 -3.18 -6.79 2.94
C VAL A 30 -3.13 -8.23 3.42
N THR A 31 -3.53 -8.45 4.66
CA THR A 31 -3.64 -9.79 5.25
C THR A 31 -4.98 -10.41 4.87
N ASN A 32 -4.94 -11.56 4.21
CA ASN A 32 -6.12 -12.35 3.88
C ASN A 32 -6.02 -13.71 4.56
N ILE A 33 -7.15 -14.28 4.96
CA ILE A 33 -7.22 -15.63 5.49
C ILE A 33 -7.54 -16.55 4.30
N ILE A 34 -6.59 -17.41 3.94
CA ILE A 34 -6.75 -18.40 2.86
C ILE A 34 -6.54 -19.77 3.52
N GLU A 35 -7.56 -20.63 3.46
CA GLU A 35 -7.50 -22.00 4.01
C GLU A 35 -7.11 -22.06 5.50
N GLY A 36 -7.63 -21.12 6.30
CA GLY A 36 -7.34 -21.05 7.74
C GLY A 36 -5.94 -20.53 8.09
N ARG A 37 -5.10 -20.18 7.10
CA ARG A 37 -3.79 -19.57 7.30
C ARG A 37 -3.82 -18.08 6.95
N MET A 38 -3.21 -17.25 7.80
CA MET A 38 -3.03 -15.82 7.51
C MET A 38 -1.92 -15.66 6.48
N LYS A 39 -2.23 -15.08 5.32
CA LYS A 39 -1.24 -14.73 4.30
C LYS A 39 -1.30 -13.23 4.04
N THR A 40 -0.18 -12.56 4.29
CA THR A 40 0.00 -11.15 3.96
C THR A 40 0.54 -11.03 2.53
N ASN A 41 -0.21 -10.37 1.66
CA ASN A 41 0.23 -10.06 0.30
C ASN A 41 0.26 -8.54 0.12
N PHE A 42 1.27 -8.03 -0.57
CA PHE A 42 1.33 -6.64 -0.95
C PHE A 42 0.37 -6.37 -2.11
N LYS A 43 -0.54 -5.40 -1.93
CA LYS A 43 -1.41 -4.92 -2.99
C LYS A 43 -1.08 -3.47 -3.33
N MET A 44 -1.17 -3.15 -4.62
CA MET A 44 -1.04 -1.78 -5.13
C MET A 44 -2.42 -1.14 -5.17
N LEU A 45 -2.72 -0.32 -4.18
CA LEU A 45 -4.02 0.31 -3.97
C LEU A 45 -4.03 1.76 -4.47
N LYS A 46 -5.21 2.26 -4.82
CA LYS A 46 -5.46 3.68 -5.10
C LYS A 46 -5.49 4.50 -3.81
N ALA A 47 -5.38 5.83 -3.90
CA ALA A 47 -5.39 6.68 -2.71
C ALA A 47 -6.68 6.50 -1.90
N ARG A 48 -7.83 6.44 -2.59
CA ARG A 48 -9.14 6.20 -1.97
C ARG A 48 -9.20 4.86 -1.22
N GLU A 49 -8.71 3.80 -1.85
CA GLU A 49 -8.73 2.45 -1.26
C GLU A 49 -7.84 2.35 -0.01
N VAL A 50 -6.73 3.09 0.02
CA VAL A 50 -5.82 3.13 1.18
C VAL A 50 -6.51 3.79 2.37
N ILE A 51 -7.16 4.94 2.18
CA ILE A 51 -7.79 5.68 3.29
C ILE A 51 -9.08 5.02 3.80
N GLU A 52 -9.74 4.22 2.96
CA GLU A 52 -10.94 3.45 3.30
C GLU A 52 -10.59 2.10 3.95
N HIS A 53 -9.31 1.69 3.94
CA HIS A 53 -8.87 0.43 4.54
C HIS A 53 -9.19 0.42 6.05
N ALA A 54 -9.81 -0.66 6.55
CA ALA A 54 -10.34 -0.73 7.91
C ALA A 54 -9.33 -0.33 9.01
N ILE A 55 -8.06 -0.71 8.84
CA ILE A 55 -6.99 -0.33 9.77
C ILE A 55 -6.64 1.16 9.63
N ILE A 56 -6.40 1.62 8.40
CA ILE A 56 -5.88 2.96 8.12
C ILE A 56 -6.93 4.02 8.43
N LYS A 57 -8.20 3.73 8.14
CA LYS A 57 -9.35 4.59 8.37
C LYS A 57 -9.44 5.06 9.84
N SER A 58 -9.12 4.19 10.79
CA SER A 58 -9.13 4.49 12.22
C SER A 58 -7.78 4.99 12.78
N CYS A 59 -6.76 5.15 11.92
CA CYS A 59 -5.38 5.43 12.32
C CYS A 59 -4.92 6.86 11.93
N ASP A 60 -5.79 7.86 12.02
CA ASP A 60 -5.44 9.26 11.70
C ASP A 60 -4.70 9.47 10.34
N PRO A 61 -5.31 9.11 9.21
CA PRO A 61 -4.66 9.24 7.91
C PRO A 61 -4.46 10.71 7.51
N THR A 62 -3.28 11.01 6.97
CA THR A 62 -2.86 12.34 6.48
C THR A 62 -2.25 12.19 5.09
N LEU A 63 -2.71 13.02 4.15
CA LEU A 63 -2.21 13.09 2.77
C LEU A 63 -1.10 14.13 2.66
N TYR A 64 -0.02 13.78 1.97
CA TYR A 64 1.05 14.70 1.57
C TYR A 64 0.92 15.00 0.09
N LEU A 65 0.72 16.27 -0.24
CA LEU A 65 0.55 16.73 -1.60
C LEU A 65 1.89 17.14 -2.21
N ASP A 66 1.92 17.19 -3.54
CA ASP A 66 3.09 17.56 -4.34
C ASP A 66 3.69 18.91 -3.98
N LYS A 67 2.85 19.87 -3.62
CA LYS A 67 3.20 21.24 -3.20
C LYS A 67 3.74 21.36 -1.77
N GLY A 68 3.86 20.25 -1.04
CA GLY A 68 4.25 20.26 0.38
C GLY A 68 3.10 20.53 1.35
N GLU A 69 1.89 20.75 0.84
CA GLU A 69 0.67 20.83 1.64
C GLU A 69 0.37 19.47 2.30
N ARG A 70 -0.14 19.51 3.53
CA ARG A 70 -0.57 18.34 4.29
C ARG A 70 -2.05 18.45 4.57
N LEU A 71 -2.80 17.41 4.25
CA LEU A 71 -4.24 17.39 4.40
C LEU A 71 -4.65 16.21 5.28
N ARG A 72 -5.22 16.49 6.45
CA ARG A 72 -5.79 15.46 7.31
C ARG A 72 -7.06 14.91 6.65
N VAL A 73 -7.18 13.60 6.58
CA VAL A 73 -8.29 12.95 5.85
C VAL A 73 -9.58 13.06 6.64
N TYR A 74 -9.54 12.77 7.95
CA TYR A 74 -10.70 12.85 8.84
C TYR A 74 -10.48 13.99 9.84
N GLN A 75 -11.44 14.90 9.92
CA GLN A 75 -11.44 15.94 10.95
C GLN A 75 -11.85 15.30 12.28
N ASP A 76 -11.16 15.70 13.36
CA ASP A 76 -11.40 15.20 14.72
C ASP A 76 -11.27 13.67 14.92
N GLY A 77 -10.67 12.98 13.95
CA GLY A 77 -10.47 11.53 14.01
C GLY A 77 -11.76 10.71 13.82
N ASP A 78 -12.88 11.34 13.46
CA ASP A 78 -14.12 10.63 13.12
C ASP A 78 -14.07 10.17 11.65
N PRO A 79 -14.00 8.85 11.40
CA PRO A 79 -13.92 8.32 10.05
C PRO A 79 -15.28 8.24 9.34
N SER A 80 -16.35 8.77 9.94
CA SER A 80 -17.70 8.78 9.39
C SER A 80 -17.89 9.83 8.29
N TYR A 81 -17.10 10.91 8.31
CA TYR A 81 -17.23 12.01 7.37
C TYR A 81 -15.93 12.32 6.64
N LEU A 82 -15.95 12.21 5.31
CA LEU A 82 -14.84 12.61 4.45
C LEU A 82 -15.07 14.07 3.97
N PRO A 83 -14.18 15.03 4.30
CA PRO A 83 -14.33 16.41 3.84
C PRO A 83 -14.30 16.48 2.31
N ALA A 84 -15.18 17.30 1.72
CA ALA A 84 -15.28 17.45 0.26
C ALA A 84 -13.95 17.85 -0.40
N GLN A 85 -13.10 18.61 0.30
CA GLN A 85 -11.76 18.95 -0.17
C GLN A 85 -10.88 17.70 -0.34
N VAL A 86 -10.94 16.76 0.61
CA VAL A 86 -10.18 15.51 0.58
C VAL A 86 -10.70 14.61 -0.54
N GLU A 87 -12.03 14.45 -0.63
CA GLU A 87 -12.68 13.68 -1.70
C GLU A 87 -12.25 14.17 -3.10
N GLY A 88 -12.30 15.49 -3.32
CA GLY A 88 -11.89 16.08 -4.60
C GLY A 88 -10.40 15.90 -4.92
N VAL A 89 -9.53 15.83 -3.91
CA VAL A 89 -8.10 15.53 -4.11
C VAL A 89 -7.90 14.06 -4.48
N LEU A 90 -8.58 13.14 -3.78
CA LEU A 90 -8.52 11.71 -4.05
C LEU A 90 -9.04 11.37 -5.45
N GLU A 91 -10.20 11.91 -5.82
CA GLU A 91 -10.80 11.67 -7.13
C GLU A 91 -9.90 12.18 -8.26
N LYS A 92 -9.36 13.40 -8.13
CA LYS A 92 -8.44 13.98 -9.13
C LYS A 92 -7.14 13.19 -9.23
N HIS A 93 -6.63 12.69 -8.10
CA HIS A 93 -5.44 11.84 -8.09
C HIS A 93 -5.71 10.50 -8.77
N ASP A 94 -6.76 9.81 -8.35
CA ASP A 94 -7.08 8.46 -8.82
C ASP A 94 -7.55 8.46 -10.29
N SER A 95 -8.20 9.53 -10.75
CA SER A 95 -8.57 9.71 -12.16
C SER A 95 -7.34 9.89 -13.08
N LYS A 96 -6.21 10.34 -12.55
CA LYS A 96 -4.94 10.42 -13.31
C LYS A 96 -4.24 9.08 -13.42
N ILE A 97 -4.59 8.10 -12.58
CA ILE A 97 -4.13 6.72 -12.71
C ILE A 97 -4.84 6.11 -13.91
N LYS A 98 -4.42 6.52 -15.11
CA LYS A 98 -4.89 5.94 -16.37
C LYS A 98 -4.59 4.45 -16.30
N PHE A 99 -5.61 3.65 -16.56
CA PHE A 99 -5.49 2.21 -16.70
C PHE A 99 -4.28 1.90 -17.58
N SER A 100 -3.16 1.46 -16.98
CA SER A 100 -2.20 0.62 -17.69
C SER A 100 -2.85 -0.75 -17.87
N SER A 101 -4.00 -0.78 -18.55
CA SER A 101 -4.71 -2.00 -18.88
C SER A 101 -3.80 -2.82 -19.76
N LEU A 102 -3.24 -3.86 -19.16
CA LEU A 102 -2.83 -5.10 -19.81
C LEU A 102 -1.78 -4.91 -20.92
N LYS A 103 -0.51 -4.68 -20.55
CA LYS A 103 0.56 -5.30 -21.34
C LYS A 103 0.38 -6.81 -21.17
N LYS A 104 -0.21 -7.45 -22.18
CA LYS A 104 -0.42 -8.90 -22.29
C LYS A 104 0.84 -9.60 -21.76
N ILE A 105 0.72 -10.29 -20.64
CA ILE A 105 1.75 -11.22 -20.16
C ILE A 105 1.87 -12.26 -21.28
N LYS A 106 2.91 -12.16 -22.12
CA LYS A 106 3.28 -13.25 -23.00
C LYS A 106 3.59 -14.41 -22.06
N LYS A 107 2.79 -15.48 -22.13
CA LYS A 107 3.02 -16.73 -21.41
C LYS A 107 4.48 -17.14 -21.60
N SER A 108 5.33 -16.94 -20.59
CA SER A 108 6.62 -17.61 -20.56
C SER A 108 6.32 -19.09 -20.44
N LYS A 109 6.83 -19.85 -21.41
CA LYS A 109 6.72 -21.30 -21.46
C LYS A 109 7.11 -21.88 -20.09
N ILE A 110 6.25 -22.76 -19.60
CA ILE A 110 6.53 -23.74 -18.56
C ILE A 110 7.87 -24.40 -18.93
N PHE A 111 8.89 -24.18 -18.11
CA PHE A 111 10.09 -25.02 -18.10
C PHE A 111 10.00 -25.84 -16.82
N SER A 112 9.45 -27.05 -16.96
CA SER A 112 9.62 -28.09 -15.95
C SER A 112 11.09 -28.50 -15.99
N GLN A 113 11.79 -28.34 -14.88
CA GLN A 113 12.99 -29.10 -14.59
C GLN A 113 12.86 -29.62 -13.15
N ASP A 114 12.49 -30.89 -13.07
CA ASP A 114 12.69 -31.74 -11.91
C ASP A 114 14.19 -31.78 -11.58
N ALA A 115 14.55 -31.47 -10.33
CA ALA A 115 15.73 -32.01 -9.67
C ALA A 115 15.55 -31.95 -8.14
N PRO A 116 15.89 -33.01 -7.39
CA PRO A 116 15.78 -33.08 -5.94
C PRO A 116 17.02 -32.48 -5.28
N GLY A 117 16.86 -31.78 -4.17
CA GLY A 117 18.00 -31.26 -3.41
C GLY A 117 17.59 -30.51 -2.16
N ASP A 118 17.86 -31.12 -1.02
CA ASP A 118 17.62 -30.63 0.33
C ASP A 118 18.08 -29.18 0.57
N SER A 119 17.25 -28.40 1.26
CA SER A 119 17.68 -27.18 1.95
C SER A 119 16.98 -27.06 3.30
N PRO A 120 17.72 -27.07 4.43
CA PRO A 120 17.16 -26.97 5.76
C PRO A 120 17.10 -25.50 6.18
N TYR A 121 15.92 -24.91 6.12
CA TYR A 121 15.64 -23.69 6.90
C TYR A 121 14.37 -23.90 7.73
N SER A 122 14.57 -24.53 8.90
CA SER A 122 13.71 -24.34 10.05
C SER A 122 14.10 -23.03 10.73
N GLY A 123 13.46 -21.95 10.33
CA GLY A 123 13.53 -20.65 11.02
C GLY A 123 12.22 -20.36 11.71
N SER A 124 12.01 -20.94 12.89
CA SER A 124 11.03 -20.42 13.85
C SER A 124 11.56 -19.09 14.38
N GLY A 125 10.90 -18.00 14.02
CA GLY A 125 11.33 -16.65 14.37
C GLY A 125 10.22 -15.63 14.18
N SER A 126 9.50 -15.37 15.27
CA SER A 126 9.12 -14.04 15.76
C SER A 126 8.69 -12.97 14.74
N GLY A 127 7.38 -12.68 14.74
CA GLY A 127 6.77 -11.36 14.50
C GLY A 127 7.43 -10.47 13.46
N ILE A 128 7.04 -10.64 12.19
CA ILE A 128 7.33 -9.66 11.13
C ILE A 128 6.64 -8.35 11.54
N GLY A 129 7.45 -7.36 11.91
CA GLY A 129 6.96 -6.03 12.25
C GLY A 129 6.37 -5.38 11.00
N TRP A 130 5.36 -4.52 11.19
CA TRP A 130 4.89 -3.65 10.10
C TRP A 130 6.03 -2.79 9.52
N PHE A 131 7.11 -2.57 10.29
CA PHE A 131 8.30 -1.85 9.88
C PHE A 131 9.15 -2.62 8.85
N ASP A 132 9.41 -3.92 9.05
CA ASP A 132 10.19 -4.77 8.13
C ASP A 132 9.54 -4.93 6.75
N ILE A 133 8.22 -4.76 6.69
CA ILE A 133 7.40 -4.83 5.47
C ILE A 133 7.60 -3.60 4.56
N PHE A 134 7.97 -2.45 5.12
CA PHE A 134 8.12 -1.19 4.40
C PHE A 134 9.58 -0.75 4.21
N ASP A 135 10.52 -1.26 5.02
CA ASP A 135 11.94 -0.88 4.94
C ASP A 135 12.69 -1.55 3.77
N GLY A 136 12.18 -2.68 3.24
CA GLY A 136 12.72 -3.32 2.04
C GLY A 136 12.36 -2.65 0.70
N ILE A 137 12.13 -1.33 0.70
CA ILE A 137 11.65 -0.56 -0.48
C ILE A 137 12.78 0.19 -1.22
N ASP A 138 14.01 0.24 -0.68
CA ASP A 138 15.05 1.09 -1.27
C ASP A 138 15.82 0.49 -2.48
N ASP A 139 15.80 -0.83 -2.71
CA ASP A 139 16.70 -1.45 -3.70
C ASP A 139 16.02 -2.00 -4.96
N TYR A 140 15.13 -1.26 -5.63
CA TYR A 140 14.63 -1.76 -6.93
C TYR A 140 14.19 -0.71 -7.95
N TYR A 141 14.94 0.37 -8.18
CA TYR A 141 14.92 1.10 -9.45
C TYR A 141 16.22 1.93 -9.60
N ASP A 142 17.13 1.46 -10.46
CA ASP A 142 18.08 2.29 -11.23
C ASP A 142 17.39 2.73 -12.53
#